data_AF-I4D7U2-F1
#
_entry.id   AF-I4D7U2-F1
#
_cell.length_a   1.000
_cell.length_b   1.000
_cell.length_c   1.000
_cell.angle_alpha   90.00
_cell.angle_beta   90.00
_cell.angle_gamma   90.00
#
_symmetry.space_group_name_H-M   'P 1'
#
loop_
_entity.id
_entity.type
_entity.pdbx_description
1 polymer ?
#
loop_
_entity_poly.entity_id
_entity_poly.type
_entity_poly.pdbx_seq_one_letter_code
_entity_poly.pdbx_strand_id
1 'polypeptide(L)'
;MSILLMALRSIFIIAVILYFYYFSKRKNHQVTLYLWTIIIVGMASGLFIQLIEVYQRTAQWSSIQFSIFFYLVIIVYSIWKLISEFKKRGQ
;
A
#
# COMPACT_ATOMS: atom_id res chain seq x y z
N MET A 1 23.03 -0.52 3.09
CA MET A 1 21.59 -0.72 2.86
C MET A 1 21.13 -1.93 3.66
N SER A 2 20.12 -1.78 4.52
CA SER A 2 19.58 -2.92 5.27
C SER A 2 18.79 -3.85 4.35
N ILE A 3 18.94 -5.17 4.53
CA ILE A 3 18.19 -6.23 3.82
C ILE A 3 16.68 -5.96 3.88
N LEU A 4 16.21 -5.41 5.00
CA LEU A 4 14.81 -5.02 5.22
C LEU A 4 14.32 -3.97 4.20
N LEU A 5 15.11 -2.93 3.93
CA LEU A 5 14.74 -1.88 2.98
C LEU A 5 14.64 -2.44 1.56
N MET A 6 15.53 -3.37 1.21
CA MET A 6 15.54 -4.02 -0.10
C MET A 6 14.31 -4.91 -0.27
N ALA A 7 13.95 -5.69 0.76
CA ALA A 7 12.73 -6.49 0.76
C ALA A 7 11.47 -5.63 0.61
N LEU A 8 11.36 -4.53 1.35
CA LEU A 8 10.22 -3.61 1.24
C LEU A 8 10.10 -2.98 -0.15
N ARG A 9 11.22 -2.55 -0.74
CA ARG A 9 11.22 -2.02 -2.12
C ARG A 9 10.76 -3.06 -3.13
N SER A 10 11.20 -4.31 -3.00
CA SER A 10 10.72 -5.41 -3.84
C SER A 10 9.22 -5.66 -3.67
N ILE A 11 8.72 -5.69 -2.43
CA ILE A 11 7.29 -5.83 -2.13
C ILE A 11 6.48 -4.69 -2.77
N PHE A 12 6.99 -3.46 -2.67
CA PHE A 12 6.35 -2.29 -3.27
C PHE A 12 6.24 -2.42 -4.78
N ILE A 13 7.32 -2.82 -5.46
CA ILE A 13 7.34 -3.02 -6.91
C ILE A 13 6.36 -4.13 -7.32
N ILE A 14 6.38 -5.26 -6.62
CA ILE A 14 5.45 -6.38 -6.87
C ILE A 14 4.00 -5.92 -6.69
N ALA A 15 3.70 -5.14 -5.64
CA ALA A 15 2.37 -4.59 -5.41
C ALA A 15 1.93 -3.67 -6.56
N VAL A 16 2.81 -2.82 -7.09
CA VAL A 16 2.51 -1.98 -8.25
C VAL A 16 2.20 -2.81 -9.50
N ILE A 17 3.00 -3.85 -9.78
CA ILE A 17 2.79 -4.74 -10.93
C ILE A 17 1.45 -5.46 -10.81
N LEU A 18 1.18 -6.04 -9.63
CA LEU A 18 -0.08 -6.73 -9.36
C LEU A 18 -1.28 -5.78 -9.44
N TYR A 19 -1.12 -4.55 -8.96
CA TYR A 19 -2.15 -3.53 -9.08
C TYR A 19 -2.54 -3.29 -10.54
N PHE A 20 -1.57 -3.06 -11.43
CA PHE A 20 -1.83 -2.88 -12.86
C PHE A 20 -2.47 -4.12 -13.49
N TYR A 21 -1.99 -5.31 -13.14
CA TYR A 21 -2.53 -6.57 -13.64
C TYR A 21 -4.01 -6.74 -13.30
N TYR A 22 -4.37 -6.55 -12.03
CA TYR A 22 -5.75 -6.71 -11.57
C TYR A 22 -6.63 -5.52 -11.95
N PHE A 23 -6.06 -4.33 -12.14
CA PHE A 23 -6.80 -3.15 -12.61
C PHE A 23 -7.38 -3.39 -14.01
N SER A 24 -6.62 -4.06 -14.89
CA SER A 24 -7.12 -4.46 -16.22
C SER A 24 -8.26 -5.48 -16.16
N LYS A 25 -8.36 -6.26 -15.08
CA LYS A 25 -9.37 -7.31 -14.87
C LYS A 25 -10.53 -6.88 -13.95
N ARG A 26 -10.68 -5.58 -13.68
CA ARG A 26 -11.63 -5.01 -12.69
C ARG A 26 -13.11 -5.35 -12.89
N LYS A 27 -13.51 -5.90 -14.04
CA LYS A 27 -14.91 -6.26 -14.32
C LYS A 27 -15.40 -7.45 -13.47
N ASN A 28 -14.50 -8.26 -12.93
CA ASN A 28 -14.86 -9.33 -12.01
C ASN A 28 -14.92 -8.82 -10.57
N HIS A 29 -16.06 -8.98 -9.89
CA HIS A 29 -16.26 -8.55 -8.50
C HIS A 29 -15.21 -9.12 -7.53
N GLN A 30 -14.74 -10.36 -7.74
CA GLN A 30 -13.67 -10.96 -6.93
C GLN A 30 -12.34 -10.21 -7.02
N VAL A 31 -12.04 -9.59 -8.18
CA VAL A 31 -10.80 -8.84 -8.43
C VAL A 31 -10.76 -7.54 -7.62
N THR A 32 -11.93 -6.97 -7.27
CA THR A 32 -12.02 -5.76 -6.45
C THR A 32 -11.42 -5.96 -5.06
N LEU A 33 -11.65 -7.11 -4.41
CA LEU A 33 -11.05 -7.39 -3.09
C LEU A 33 -9.53 -7.50 -3.18
N TYR A 34 -9.03 -8.23 -4.19
CA TYR A 34 -7.58 -8.35 -4.41
C TYR A 34 -6.94 -6.99 -4.67
N LEU A 35 -7.58 -6.12 -5.46
CA LEU A 35 -7.13 -4.76 -5.70
C LEU A 35 -6.95 -3.96 -4.42
N TRP A 36 -7.97 -3.95 -3.54
CA TRP A 36 -7.89 -3.21 -2.27
C TRP A 36 -6.79 -3.77 -1.35
N THR A 37 -6.65 -5.09 -1.28
CA THR A 37 -5.55 -5.72 -0.51
C THR A 37 -4.19 -5.32 -1.05
N ILE A 38 -4.00 -5.33 -2.36
CA ILE A 38 -2.74 -4.93 -3.00
C ILE A 38 -2.43 -3.46 -2.72
N ILE A 39 -3.43 -2.56 -2.77
CA ILE A 39 -3.25 -1.15 -2.41
C ILE A 39 -2.79 -1.03 -0.95
N ILE A 40 -3.44 -1.73 -0.01
CA ILE A 40 -3.06 -1.68 1.41
C ILE A 40 -1.61 -2.14 1.60
N VAL A 41 -1.22 -3.28 1.03
CA VAL A 41 0.13 -3.83 1.15
C VAL A 41 1.17 -2.91 0.50
N GLY A 42 0.88 -2.38 -0.69
CA GLY A 42 1.77 -1.46 -1.39
C GLY A 42 1.98 -0.16 -0.62
N MET A 43 0.90 0.47 -0.16
CA MET A 43 0.96 1.72 0.59
C MET A 43 1.63 1.53 1.96
N ALA A 44 1.37 0.41 2.65
CA ALA A 44 2.05 0.08 3.89
C ALA A 44 3.55 -0.09 3.68
N SER A 45 3.97 -0.82 2.63
CA SER A 45 5.39 -0.98 2.30
C SER A 45 6.06 0.37 2.02
N GLY A 46 5.40 1.25 1.25
CA GLY A 46 5.88 2.61 0.98
C GLY A 46 6.07 3.42 2.26
N LEU A 47 5.12 3.35 3.19
CA LEU A 47 5.21 4.01 4.50
C LEU A 47 6.40 3.48 5.31
N PHE A 48 6.60 2.16 5.37
CA PHE A 48 7.73 1.56 6.08
C PHE A 48 9.08 1.95 5.47
N ILE A 49 9.17 2.07 4.14
CA ILE A 49 10.39 2.54 3.46
C ILE A 49 10.74 3.95 3.97
N GLN A 50 9.79 4.86 4.00
CA GLN A 50 10.02 6.25 4.45
C GLN A 50 10.42 6.32 5.93
N LEU A 51 9.77 5.53 6.80
CA LEU A 51 10.15 5.45 8.21
C LEU A 51 11.58 4.95 8.40
N ILE A 52 11.99 3.92 7.65
CA ILE A 52 13.34 3.38 7.72
C ILE A 52 14.38 4.38 7.20
N GLU A 53 14.05 5.13 6.13
CA GLU A 53 14.94 6.16 5.58
C GLU A 53 15.17 7.31 6.57
N VAL A 54 14.17 7.66 7.38
CA VAL A 54 14.37 8.63 8.48
C VAL A 54 15.15 8.02 9.63
N TYR A 55 14.87 6.76 9.99
CA TYR A 55 15.62 6.07 11.03
C TYR A 55 17.12 5.96 10.69
N GLN A 56 17.44 5.72 9.42
CA GLN A 56 18.83 5.67 8.92
C GLN A 56 19.45 7.06 8.70
N ARG A 57 18.75 8.15 9.06
CA ARG A 57 19.14 9.55 8.82
C ARG A 57 19.44 9.88 7.36
N THR A 58 18.93 9.08 6.42
CA THR A 58 19.05 9.32 4.98
C THR A 58 17.96 10.27 4.46
N ALA A 59 16.91 10.49 5.25
CA ALA A 59 15.86 11.47 4.99
C ALA A 59 15.56 12.31 6.25
N GLN A 60 15.06 13.53 6.06
CA GLN A 60 14.61 14.40 7.14
C GLN A 60 13.13 14.20 7.44
N TRP A 61 12.75 14.30 8.73
CA TRP A 61 11.38 14.11 9.17
C TRP A 61 10.41 15.14 8.56
N SER A 62 10.84 16.40 8.47
CA SER A 62 10.08 17.49 7.84
C SER A 62 9.71 17.18 6.38
N SER A 63 10.61 16.54 5.63
CA SER A 63 10.41 16.27 4.21
C SER A 63 9.41 15.15 3.94
N ILE A 64 9.31 14.15 4.84
CA ILE A 64 8.46 12.97 4.61
C ILE A 64 7.09 13.04 5.28
N GLN A 65 6.84 14.03 6.14
CA GLN A 65 5.57 14.19 6.86
C GLN A 65 4.36 14.13 5.92
N PHE A 66 4.37 14.92 4.85
CA PHE A 66 3.27 14.94 3.88
C PHE A 66 3.05 13.59 3.21
N SER A 67 4.13 12.89 2.87
CA SER A 67 4.03 11.55 2.29
C SER A 67 3.47 10.53 3.28
N ILE A 68 3.90 10.55 4.55
CA ILE A 68 3.34 9.68 5.60
C ILE A 68 1.84 9.92 5.75
N PHE A 69 1.41 11.18 5.85
CA PHE A 69 -0.02 11.51 5.93
C PHE A 69 -0.79 11.01 4.72
N PHE A 70 -0.23 11.19 3.52
CA PHE A 70 -0.85 10.71 2.29
C PHE A 70 -1.00 9.17 2.28
N TYR A 71 0.05 8.43 2.66
CA TYR A 71 -0.01 6.99 2.78
C TYR A 71 -1.06 6.55 3.81
N LEU A 72 -1.10 7.18 4.98
CA LEU A 72 -2.08 6.86 6.02
C LEU A 72 -3.51 7.08 5.54
N VAL A 73 -3.81 8.20 4.90
CA VAL A 73 -5.15 8.49 4.36
C VAL A 73 -5.57 7.42 3.36
N ILE A 74 -4.68 7.01 2.45
CA ILE A 74 -4.98 5.98 1.45
C ILE A 74 -5.19 4.62 2.12
N ILE A 75 -4.35 4.25 3.09
CA ILE A 75 -4.48 2.98 3.82
C ILE A 75 -5.82 2.92 4.54
N VAL A 76 -6.18 3.96 5.29
CA VAL A 76 -7.45 4.04 6.03
C VAL A 76 -8.63 3.95 5.07
N TYR A 77 -8.62 4.72 3.98
CA TYR A 77 -9.67 4.68 2.97
C TYR A 77 -9.79 3.29 2.34
N SER A 78 -8.66 2.66 2.03
CA SER A 78 -8.61 1.35 1.37
C SER A 78 -9.10 0.23 2.29
N ILE A 79 -8.76 0.28 3.59
CA ILE A 79 -9.29 -0.63 4.62
C ILE A 79 -10.80 -0.47 4.74
N TRP A 80 -11.29 0.77 4.83
CA TRP A 80 -12.72 1.02 4.92
C TRP A 80 -13.49 0.49 3.70
N LYS A 81 -12.93 0.71 2.51
CA LYS A 81 -13.53 0.21 1.27
C LYS A 81 -13.51 -1.31 1.19
N LEU A 82 -12.42 -1.94 1.61
CA LEU A 82 -12.30 -3.40 1.69
C LEU A 82 -13.36 -3.99 2.63
N ILE A 83 -13.53 -3.41 3.83
CA ILE A 83 -14.59 -3.82 4.77
C ILE A 83 -15.99 -3.67 4.15
N SER A 84 -16.25 -2.57 3.44
CA SER A 84 -17.52 -2.35 2.73
C SER A 84 -17.78 -3.43 1.67
N GLU A 85 -16.77 -3.79 0.88
CA GLU A 85 -16.86 -4.84 -0.13
C GLU A 85 -17.06 -6.24 0.49
N PHE A 86 -16.45 -6.52 1.66
CA PHE A 86 -16.71 -7.74 2.41
C PHE A 86 -18.14 -7.80 2.94
N LYS A 87 -18.65 -6.69 3.50
CA LYS A 87 -20.01 -6.62 4.04
C LYS A 87 -21.09 -6.86 2.97
N LYS A 88 -20.86 -6.40 1.74
CA LYS A 88 -21.76 -6.65 0.59
C LYS A 88 -21.87 -8.12 0.17
N ARG A 89 -20.95 -8.99 0.60
CA ARG A 89 -20.95 -10.43 0.26
C ARG A 89 -21.51 -11.32 1.37
N GLY A 90 -21.57 -10.80 2.59
CA GLY A 90 -22.14 -11.50 3.74
C GLY A 90 -23.64 -11.26 3.93
N GLN A 91 -24.25 -10.38 3.12
CA GLN A 91 -25.69 -10.23 2.92
C GLN A 91 -26.09 -10.92 1.62
#